data_AF-A0A0J8RC62-F1
#
_entry.id   AF-A0A0J8RC62-F1
#
_cell.length_a   1.000
_cell.length_b   1.000
_cell.length_c   1.000
_cell.angle_alpha   90.00
_cell.angle_beta   90.00
_cell.angle_gamma   90.00
#
_symmetry.space_group_name_H-M   'P 1'
#
loop_
_entity.id
_entity.type
_entity.pdbx_description
1 polymer ?
#
loop_
_entity_poly.entity_id
_entity_poly.type
_entity_poly.pdbx_seq_one_letter_code
_entity_poly.pdbx_strand_id
1 'polypeptide(L)'
;MVSQKLREETDMGGSVLVLEFFDMRKIIQTKLTDTAFANRGTTLNGVLSLRWENPANDMRYRQWSRDLQMLFKEELDETRKNGITSGEGVPQYINYAEPGDIVVPSIYGVNGERLQKLKARYDPDSVFGKMNPIIPAK
;
A
#
# COMPACT_ATOMS: atom_id res chain seq x y z
N MET A 1 -16.52 -15.23 -7.66
CA MET A 1 -15.70 -15.09 -6.43
C MET A 1 -15.80 -13.70 -5.81
N VAL A 2 -15.25 -12.60 -6.37
CA VAL A 2 -15.42 -11.23 -5.77
C VAL A 2 -16.75 -10.58 -6.16
N SER A 3 -17.06 -10.55 -7.46
CA SER A 3 -18.31 -9.95 -7.98
C SER A 3 -19.57 -10.64 -7.47
N GLN A 4 -19.48 -11.93 -7.15
CA GLN A 4 -20.57 -12.68 -6.53
C GLN A 4 -20.79 -12.23 -5.08
N LYS A 5 -19.73 -12.14 -4.28
CA LYS A 5 -19.82 -11.69 -2.88
C LYS A 5 -20.37 -10.27 -2.77
N LEU A 6 -19.99 -9.37 -3.67
CA LEU A 6 -20.55 -8.01 -3.73
C LEU A 6 -22.03 -7.97 -4.13
N ARG A 7 -22.54 -8.97 -4.86
CA ARG A 7 -23.96 -9.08 -5.19
C ARG A 7 -24.79 -9.67 -4.04
N GLU A 8 -24.20 -10.58 -3.27
CA GLU A 8 -24.85 -11.24 -2.13
C GLU A 8 -24.87 -10.34 -0.89
N GLU A 9 -23.81 -9.58 -0.66
CA GLU A 9 -23.68 -8.66 0.47
C GLU A 9 -24.11 -7.25 0.04
N THR A 10 -25.42 -7.00 0.05
CA THR A 10 -26.00 -5.72 -0.41
C THR A 10 -25.51 -4.51 0.39
N ASP A 11 -25.15 -4.70 1.67
CA ASP A 11 -24.53 -3.66 2.51
C ASP A 11 -23.18 -3.19 1.94
N MET A 12 -22.48 -4.02 1.16
CA MET A 12 -21.25 -3.63 0.45
C MET A 12 -21.49 -2.99 -0.92
N GLY A 13 -22.73 -2.66 -1.28
CA GLY A 13 -23.11 -2.23 -2.64
C GLY A 13 -22.38 -0.96 -3.13
N GLY A 14 -21.89 -0.11 -2.23
CA GLY A 14 -21.11 1.08 -2.55
C GLY A 14 -19.62 0.85 -2.77
N SER A 15 -19.14 -0.39 -2.68
CA SER A 15 -17.71 -0.73 -2.77
C SER A 15 -17.18 -0.57 -4.20
N VAL A 16 -15.92 -0.16 -4.33
CA VAL A 16 -15.28 0.09 -5.62
C VAL A 16 -13.89 -0.53 -5.70
N LEU A 17 -13.56 -1.04 -6.89
CA LEU A 17 -12.18 -1.34 -7.30
C LEU A 17 -11.74 -0.26 -8.29
N VAL A 18 -10.71 0.49 -7.93
CA VAL A 18 -10.10 1.52 -8.77
C VAL A 18 -8.78 0.97 -9.31
N LEU A 19 -8.62 1.01 -10.63
CA LEU A 19 -7.36 0.71 -11.30
C LEU A 19 -6.83 2.00 -11.91
N GLU A 20 -5.64 2.42 -11.48
CA GLU A 20 -5.08 3.71 -11.87
C GLU A 20 -4.11 3.54 -13.04
N PHE A 21 -4.51 4.00 -14.23
CA PHE A 21 -3.65 3.95 -15.41
C PHE A 21 -2.79 5.21 -15.52
N PHE A 22 -1.50 5.06 -15.29
CA PHE A 22 -0.51 6.12 -15.45
C PHE A 22 0.63 5.67 -16.36
N ASP A 23 1.21 6.62 -17.09
CA ASP A 23 2.42 6.34 -17.86
C ASP A 23 3.66 6.28 -16.94
N MET A 24 4.07 5.06 -16.59
CA MET A 24 5.21 4.82 -15.71
C MET A 24 6.57 5.14 -16.36
N ARG A 25 6.66 5.34 -17.68
CA ARG A 25 7.94 5.46 -18.41
C ARG A 25 8.82 6.59 -17.88
N LYS A 26 8.24 7.69 -17.43
CA LYS A 26 9.00 8.80 -16.81
C LYS A 26 9.29 8.56 -15.33
N ILE A 27 8.38 7.90 -14.62
CA ILE A 27 8.54 7.58 -13.20
C ILE A 27 9.71 6.63 -12.99
N ILE A 28 9.87 5.63 -13.85
CA ILE A 28 10.95 4.61 -13.73
C ILE A 28 12.33 5.13 -14.16
N GLN A 29 12.44 6.34 -14.74
CA GLN A 29 13.73 6.93 -15.12
C GLN A 29 14.49 7.53 -13.92
N THR A 30 13.80 7.82 -12.82
CA THR A 30 14.42 8.29 -11.57
C THR A 30 14.89 7.10 -10.75
N LYS A 31 16.10 7.15 -10.16
CA LYS A 31 16.59 6.05 -9.32
C LYS A 31 15.76 5.94 -8.05
N LEU A 32 15.62 4.72 -7.51
CA LEU A 32 14.81 4.46 -6.32
C LEU A 32 15.23 5.32 -5.11
N THR A 33 16.52 5.57 -4.96
CA THR A 33 17.12 6.28 -3.81
C THR A 33 17.20 7.80 -3.98
N ASP A 34 16.94 8.33 -5.19
CA ASP A 34 17.00 9.78 -5.45
C ASP A 34 15.87 10.55 -4.72
N THR A 35 14.80 9.85 -4.32
CA THR A 35 13.61 10.44 -3.66
C THR A 35 13.16 9.59 -2.47
N ALA A 36 12.13 10.02 -1.75
CA ALA A 36 11.46 9.18 -0.75
C ALA A 36 10.46 8.18 -1.35
N PHE A 37 10.08 8.34 -2.62
CA PHE A 37 9.12 7.47 -3.29
C PHE A 37 9.73 6.09 -3.54
N ALA A 38 9.16 5.08 -2.89
CA ALA A 38 9.72 3.73 -2.78
C ALA A 38 9.25 2.77 -3.88
N ASN A 39 8.80 3.30 -5.03
CA ASN A 39 8.41 2.47 -6.17
C ASN A 39 8.95 3.06 -7.49
N ARG A 40 9.72 2.28 -8.23
CA ARG A 40 10.21 2.57 -9.60
C ARG A 40 9.98 1.36 -10.51
N GLY A 41 8.96 0.55 -10.18
CA GLY A 41 8.49 -0.57 -10.96
C GLY A 41 7.52 -0.17 -12.07
N THR A 42 7.21 -1.14 -12.91
CA THR A 42 6.25 -1.02 -14.03
C THR A 42 4.80 -1.30 -13.60
N THR A 43 4.58 -1.66 -12.34
CA THR A 43 3.25 -1.95 -11.81
C THR A 43 2.47 -0.67 -11.52
N LEU A 44 1.17 -0.73 -11.76
CA LEU A 44 0.25 0.36 -11.49
C LEU A 44 -0.41 0.18 -10.12
N ASN A 45 -0.89 1.28 -9.55
CA ASN A 45 -1.65 1.23 -8.31
C ASN A 45 -3.08 0.75 -8.58
N GLY A 46 -3.62 0.01 -7.63
CA GLY A 46 -5.03 -0.28 -7.52
C GLY A 46 -5.50 -0.02 -6.08
N VAL A 47 -6.75 0.41 -5.93
CA VAL A 47 -7.37 0.64 -4.63
C VAL A 47 -8.67 -0.14 -4.54
N LEU A 48 -8.77 -1.00 -3.54
CA LEU A 48 -10.02 -1.60 -3.12
C LEU A 48 -10.61 -0.76 -1.98
N SER A 49 -11.72 -0.07 -2.25
CA SER A 49 -12.46 0.66 -1.23
C SER A 49 -13.76 -0.08 -0.95
N LEU A 50 -13.75 -0.89 0.11
CA LEU A 50 -14.96 -1.49 0.64
C LEU A 50 -15.75 -0.42 1.41
N ARG A 51 -17.05 -0.37 1.17
CA ARG A 51 -17.96 0.59 1.82
C ARG A 51 -19.20 -0.13 2.29
N TRP A 52 -19.59 0.12 3.52
CA TRP A 52 -20.76 -0.48 4.15
C TRP A 52 -21.39 0.48 5.15
N GLU A 53 -22.64 0.25 5.52
CA GLU A 53 -23.37 1.10 6.44
C GLU A 53 -23.48 0.47 7.83
N ASN A 54 -23.63 -0.85 7.91
CA ASN A 54 -23.83 -1.52 9.19
C ASN A 54 -22.50 -1.70 9.96
N PRO A 55 -22.27 -1.00 11.08
CA PRO A 55 -21.02 -1.11 11.84
C PRO A 55 -20.81 -2.51 12.45
N ALA A 56 -21.85 -3.34 12.57
CA ALA A 56 -21.69 -4.73 13.01
C ALA A 56 -20.86 -5.58 12.03
N ASN A 57 -20.74 -5.14 10.77
CA ASN A 57 -19.97 -5.83 9.75
C ASN A 57 -18.49 -5.42 9.69
N ASP A 58 -18.07 -4.43 10.47
CA ASP A 58 -16.74 -3.84 10.47
C ASP A 58 -15.60 -4.86 10.45
N MET A 59 -15.59 -5.79 11.41
CA MET A 59 -14.52 -6.80 11.50
C MET A 59 -14.55 -7.75 10.31
N ARG A 60 -15.75 -8.17 9.89
CA ARG A 60 -15.97 -9.13 8.80
C ARG A 60 -15.49 -8.57 7.47
N TYR A 61 -15.86 -7.33 7.15
CA TYR A 61 -15.49 -6.70 5.88
C TYR A 61 -14.04 -6.21 5.86
N ARG A 62 -13.48 -5.75 6.99
CA ARG A 62 -12.03 -5.50 7.10
C ARG A 62 -11.19 -6.77 6.97
N GLN A 63 -11.65 -7.91 7.49
CA GLN A 63 -10.94 -9.17 7.27
C GLN A 63 -10.97 -9.54 5.80
N TRP A 64 -12.14 -9.44 5.17
CA TRP A 64 -12.27 -9.76 3.75
C TRP A 64 -11.45 -8.84 2.84
N SER A 65 -11.30 -7.54 3.15
CA SER A 65 -10.39 -6.66 2.40
C SER A 65 -8.93 -7.10 2.49
N ARG A 66 -8.48 -7.54 3.68
CA ARG A 66 -7.12 -8.10 3.86
C ARG A 66 -6.94 -9.38 3.04
N ASP A 67 -7.93 -10.27 3.04
CA ASP A 67 -7.89 -11.50 2.24
C ASP A 67 -7.76 -11.19 0.75
N LEU A 68 -8.50 -10.20 0.25
CA LEU A 68 -8.38 -9.74 -1.13
C LEU A 68 -7.02 -9.09 -1.42
N GLN A 69 -6.50 -8.28 -0.50
CA GLN A 69 -5.19 -7.66 -0.64
C GLN A 69 -4.07 -8.71 -0.73
N MET A 70 -4.17 -9.82 0.03
CA MET A 70 -3.22 -10.92 -0.04
C MET A 70 -3.20 -11.56 -1.45
N LEU A 71 -4.35 -11.76 -2.08
CA LEU A 71 -4.41 -12.30 -3.46
C LEU A 71 -3.67 -11.39 -4.46
N PHE A 72 -3.85 -10.07 -4.37
CA PHE A 72 -3.12 -9.12 -5.22
C PHE A 72 -1.61 -9.13 -4.94
N LYS A 73 -1.22 -9.31 -3.68
CA LYS A 73 0.19 -9.42 -3.30
C LYS A 73 0.83 -10.70 -3.85
N GLU A 74 0.13 -11.83 -3.76
CA GLU A 74 0.58 -13.11 -4.31
C GLU A 74 0.78 -13.01 -5.83
N GLU A 75 -0.19 -12.46 -6.56
CA GLU A 75 -0.09 -12.21 -8.00
C GLU A 75 1.09 -11.28 -8.34
N LEU A 76 1.30 -10.21 -7.57
CA LEU A 76 2.44 -9.31 -7.75
C LEU A 76 3.78 -10.03 -7.54
N ASP A 77 3.88 -10.86 -6.50
CA ASP A 77 5.09 -11.62 -6.21
C ASP A 77 5.35 -12.69 -7.28
N GLU A 78 4.32 -13.34 -7.83
CA GLU A 78 4.42 -14.28 -8.95
C GLU A 78 4.84 -13.61 -10.26
N THR A 79 4.19 -12.50 -10.64
CA THR A 79 4.54 -11.75 -11.86
C THR A 79 5.95 -11.18 -11.81
N ARG A 80 6.46 -10.81 -10.64
CA ARG A 80 7.87 -10.45 -10.42
C ARG A 80 8.81 -11.63 -10.61
N LYS A 81 8.50 -12.79 -10.01
CA LYS A 81 9.32 -14.01 -10.17
C LYS A 81 9.41 -14.46 -11.63
N ASN A 82 8.32 -14.31 -12.38
CA ASN A 82 8.24 -14.68 -13.79
C ASN A 82 8.79 -13.59 -14.74
N GLY A 83 9.30 -12.47 -14.22
CA GLY A 83 9.84 -11.37 -15.02
C GLY A 83 8.81 -10.60 -15.86
N ILE A 84 7.52 -10.79 -15.60
CA ILE A 84 6.41 -10.11 -16.29
C ILE A 84 6.40 -8.62 -15.92
N THR A 85 6.62 -8.34 -14.64
CA THR A 85 6.80 -6.97 -14.13
C THR A 85 8.27 -6.74 -13.80
N SER A 86 8.76 -5.54 -14.09
CA SER A 86 10.15 -5.13 -13.85
C SER A 86 10.25 -3.89 -12.95
N GLY A 87 11.45 -3.69 -12.40
CA GLY A 87 11.83 -2.54 -11.57
C GLY A 87 11.70 -2.80 -10.07
N GLU A 88 12.23 -1.86 -9.28
CA GLU A 88 12.36 -1.98 -7.84
C GLU A 88 11.22 -1.27 -7.11
N GLY A 89 10.78 -1.81 -5.99
CA GLY A 89 9.87 -1.08 -5.11
C GLY A 89 8.98 -1.92 -4.22
N VAL A 90 8.21 -1.21 -3.42
CA VAL A 90 7.29 -1.78 -2.43
C VAL A 90 5.92 -2.07 -3.04
N PRO A 91 5.17 -3.05 -2.50
CA PRO A 91 3.85 -3.42 -3.03
C PRO A 91 2.73 -2.43 -2.67
N GLN A 92 2.99 -1.48 -1.77
CA GLN A 92 1.96 -0.56 -1.28
C GLN A 92 2.42 0.88 -1.27
N TYR A 93 1.54 1.78 -1.70
CA TYR A 93 1.76 3.21 -1.66
C TYR A 93 1.24 3.81 -0.35
N ILE A 94 2.05 4.65 0.30
CA ILE A 94 1.74 5.16 1.64
C ILE A 94 0.44 5.94 1.74
N ASN A 95 0.05 6.67 0.68
CA ASN A 95 -1.19 7.46 0.70
C ASN A 95 -2.46 6.57 0.76
N TYR A 96 -2.31 5.26 0.53
CA TYR A 96 -3.38 4.27 0.62
C TYR A 96 -3.12 3.25 1.74
N ALA A 97 -2.14 3.48 2.62
CA ALA A 97 -1.84 2.57 3.72
C ALA A 97 -2.89 2.74 4.83
N GLU A 98 -3.51 1.63 5.23
CA GLU A 98 -4.38 1.61 6.40
C GLU A 98 -3.55 1.71 7.70
N PRO A 99 -4.04 2.40 8.74
CA PRO A 99 -3.41 2.41 10.05
C PRO A 99 -3.51 1.03 10.73
N GLY A 100 -2.50 0.65 11.52
CA GLY A 100 -2.62 -0.42 12.52
C GLY A 100 -1.80 -1.68 12.22
N ASP A 101 -1.79 -2.17 10.98
CA ASP A 101 -1.25 -3.52 10.68
C ASP A 101 -0.07 -3.53 9.71
N ILE A 102 0.29 -2.39 9.12
CA ILE A 102 1.30 -2.32 8.05
C ILE A 102 2.61 -1.78 8.61
N VAL A 103 3.63 -2.63 8.58
CA VAL A 103 4.96 -2.36 9.13
C VAL A 103 5.64 -1.27 8.30
N VAL A 104 5.85 -0.07 8.87
CA VAL A 104 6.45 1.13 8.24
C VAL A 104 7.74 0.87 7.42
N PRO A 105 8.69 0.01 7.85
CA PRO A 105 9.82 -0.41 7.00
C PRO A 105 9.43 -0.92 5.61
N SER A 106 8.29 -1.61 5.48
CA SER A 106 7.82 -2.17 4.21
C SER A 106 7.30 -1.12 3.22
N ILE A 107 6.87 0.06 3.70
CA ILE A 107 6.24 1.10 2.87
C ILE A 107 7.29 2.01 2.20
N TYR A 108 8.44 2.20 2.84
CA TYR A 108 9.53 3.02 2.29
C TYR A 108 10.67 2.20 1.67
N GLY A 109 10.66 0.88 1.84
CA GLY A 109 11.68 -0.01 1.31
C GLY A 109 13.09 0.41 1.74
N VAL A 110 14.04 0.40 0.79
CA VAL A 110 15.44 0.79 1.03
C VAL A 110 15.62 2.24 1.50
N ASN A 111 14.62 3.10 1.27
CA ASN A 111 14.69 4.50 1.67
C ASN A 111 14.36 4.71 3.17
N GLY A 112 13.82 3.70 3.85
CA GLY A 112 13.38 3.79 5.24
C GLY A 112 14.48 4.27 6.19
N GLU A 113 15.68 3.68 6.11
CA GLU A 113 16.79 4.02 7.01
C GLU A 113 17.18 5.50 6.91
N ARG A 114 17.26 6.04 5.69
CA ARG A 114 17.57 7.47 5.47
C ARG A 114 16.48 8.37 6.07
N LEU A 115 15.22 7.96 5.97
CA LEU A 115 14.08 8.70 6.53
C LEU A 115 14.07 8.66 8.06
N GLN A 116 14.46 7.54 8.68
CA GLN A 116 14.59 7.43 10.14
C GLN A 116 15.71 8.34 10.69
N LYS A 117 16.85 8.43 9.98
CA LYS A 117 17.93 9.37 10.30
C LYS A 117 17.46 10.83 10.18
N LEU A 118 16.67 11.13 9.15
CA LEU A 118 16.08 12.46 8.98
C LEU A 118 15.12 12.79 10.12
N LYS A 119 14.28 11.83 10.51
CA LYS A 119 13.36 11.97 11.63
C LYS A 119 14.10 12.22 12.94
N ALA A 120 15.15 11.46 13.25
CA ALA A 120 15.96 11.69 14.45
C ALA A 120 16.59 13.09 14.50
N ARG A 121 16.98 13.63 13.34
CA ARG A 121 17.55 14.99 13.26
C ARG A 121 16.53 16.10 13.52
N TYR A 122 15.29 15.95 13.04
CA TYR A 122 14.32 17.05 12.98
C TYR A 122 13.11 16.87 13.91
N ASP A 123 12.83 15.66 14.37
CA ASP A 123 11.75 15.34 15.30
C ASP A 123 12.12 14.11 16.16
N PRO A 124 13.18 14.22 16.99
CA PRO A 124 13.67 13.11 17.82
C PRO A 124 12.63 12.61 18.83
N ASP A 125 11.78 13.50 19.34
CA ASP A 125 10.75 13.19 20.34
C ASP A 125 9.43 12.73 19.69
N SER A 126 9.39 12.60 18.35
CA SER A 126 8.22 12.15 17.60
C SER A 126 6.95 12.96 17.87
N VAL A 127 7.09 14.29 17.98
CA VAL A 127 5.96 15.24 18.07
C VAL A 127 4.98 15.01 16.92
N PHE A 128 5.48 14.64 15.73
CA PHE A 128 4.66 14.24 14.59
C PHE A 128 4.60 12.70 14.45
N GLY A 129 3.64 12.07 15.13
CA GLY A 129 3.55 10.60 15.29
C GLY A 129 2.25 9.93 14.82
N LYS A 130 1.51 10.51 13.85
CA LYS A 130 0.16 10.04 13.49
C LYS A 130 0.14 8.89 12.47
N MET A 131 -0.80 7.95 12.62
CA MET A 131 -1.06 6.81 11.71
C MET A 131 0.14 5.87 11.54
N ASN A 132 0.93 6.07 10.49
CA ASN A 132 2.08 5.24 10.14
C ASN A 132 3.38 6.07 10.20
N PRO A 133 3.80 6.54 11.39
CA PRO A 133 4.91 7.47 11.51
C PRO A 133 6.25 6.77 11.23
N ILE A 134 7.18 7.51 10.62
CA ILE A 134 8.58 7.12 10.60
C ILE A 134 9.11 7.23 12.03
N ILE A 135 9.62 6.12 12.56
CA ILE A 135 10.23 6.08 13.89
C ILE A 135 11.68 6.61 13.80
N PRO A 136 12.10 7.57 14.64
CA PRO A 136 13.47 8.05 14.67
C PRO A 136 14.48 6.90 14.80
N ALA A 137 15.62 7.01 14.11
CA ALA A 137 16.76 6.14 14.38
C ALA A 137 17.26 6.39 15.82
N LYS A 138 17.71 5.32 16.49
CA LYS A 138 18.37 5.42 17.80
C LYS A 138 19.79 5.97 17.67
#